data_AF-A0A1C6PN92-F1
#
_entry.id   AF-A0A1C6PN92-F1
#
_cell.length_a   1.000
_cell.length_b   1.000
_cell.length_c   1.000
_cell.angle_alpha   90.00
_cell.angle_beta   90.00
_cell.angle_gamma   90.00
#
_symmetry.space_group_name_H-M   'P 1'
#
loop_
_entity.id
_entity.type
_entity.pdbx_description
1 polymer ?
#
loop_
_entity_poly.entity_id
_entity_poly.type
_entity_poly.pdbx_seq_one_letter_code
_entity_poly.pdbx_strand_id
1 'polypeptide(L)' 'MRWEFHTLRGDPYNGMVQMADDLKADAVVVGASESAGHRIMGSVAVRLVKAGRWPVTVVP' A
#
# COMPACT_ATOMS: atom_id res chain seq x y z
N MET A 1 14.75 -7.92 16.12
CA MET A 1 13.99 -7.47 14.93
C MET A 1 14.01 -5.95 14.92
N ARG A 2 14.36 -5.33 13.78
CA ARG A 2 14.34 -3.87 13.61
C ARG A 2 13.11 -3.53 12.76
N TRP A 3 12.28 -2.64 13.25
CA TRP A 3 11.13 -2.08 12.52
C TRP A 3 11.20 -0.57 12.61
N GLU A 4 10.61 0.10 11.61
CA GLU A 4 10.57 1.55 11.50
C GLU A 4 9.17 1.96 11.03
N PHE A 5 8.67 3.09 11.53
CA PHE A 5 7.39 3.64 11.11
C PHE A 5 7.62 4.86 10.23
N HIS A 6 6.97 4.87 9.07
CA HIS A 6 6.99 6.00 8.14
C HIS A 6 5.59 6.56 7.99
N THR A 7 5.45 7.88 8.08
CA THR A 7 4.19 8.58 7.79
C THR A 7 4.39 9.46 6.57
N LEU A 8 3.54 9.26 5.57
CA LEU A 8 3.56 10.01 4.32
C LEU A 8 2.26 10.82 4.19
N ARG A 9 2.33 11.95 3.49
CA ARG A 9 1.16 12.77 3.14
C ARG A 9 0.88 12.66 1.65
N GLY A 10 -0.39 12.80 1.27
CA GLY A 10 -0.83 12.78 -0.13
C GLY A 10 -1.66 11.53 -0.48
N ASP A 11 -1.63 11.15 -1.76
CA ASP A 11 -2.33 9.95 -2.23
C ASP A 11 -1.71 8.67 -1.62
N PRO A 12 -2.50 7.80 -0.96
CA PRO A 12 -1.96 6.63 -0.29
C PRO A 12 -1.25 5.63 -1.21
N TYR A 13 -1.72 5.46 -2.45
CA TYR A 13 -1.09 4.54 -3.40
C TYR A 13 0.29 5.05 -3.81
N ASN A 14 0.41 6.33 -4.19
CA ASN A 14 1.70 6.91 -4.55
C ASN A 14 2.67 6.89 -3.36
N GLY A 15 2.19 7.14 -2.13
CA GLY A 15 3.02 7.04 -0.93
C GLY A 15 3.56 5.63 -0.69
N MET A 16 2.71 4.60 -0.84
CA MET A 16 3.15 3.21 -0.70
C MET A 16 4.11 2.77 -1.80
N VAL A 17 3.86 3.19 -3.04
CA VAL A 17 4.77 2.96 -4.17
C VAL A 17 6.15 3.56 -3.90
N GLN A 18 6.20 4.84 -3.51
CA GLN A 18 7.46 5.53 -3.22
C GLN A 18 8.24 4.81 -2.11
N MET A 19 7.56 4.45 -1.01
CA MET A 19 8.20 3.79 0.12
C MET A 19 8.71 2.39 -0.24
N ALA A 20 7.95 1.61 -1.00
CA ALA A 20 8.36 0.28 -1.42
C ALA A 20 9.58 0.35 -2.36
N ASP A 21 9.67 1.37 -3.21
CA ASP A 21 10.85 1.64 -4.03
C ASP A 21 12.06 2.04 -3.18
N ASP A 22 11.89 3.02 -2.29
CA ASP A 22 12.99 3.56 -1.45
C ASP A 22 13.57 2.51 -0.52
N LEU A 23 12.72 1.67 0.08
CA LEU A 23 13.12 0.58 0.96
C LEU A 23 13.56 -0.67 0.19
N LYS A 24 13.41 -0.69 -1.14
CA LYS A 24 13.64 -1.86 -2.00
C LYS A 24 12.89 -3.09 -1.49
N ALA A 25 11.61 -2.91 -1.20
CA ALA A 25 10.77 -3.96 -0.65
C ALA A 25 10.62 -5.13 -1.65
N ASP A 26 10.78 -6.36 -1.15
CA ASP A 26 10.52 -7.57 -1.94
C ASP A 26 9.03 -7.89 -2.04
N ALA A 27 8.21 -7.40 -1.10
CA ALA A 27 6.78 -7.61 -1.05
C ALA A 27 6.07 -6.50 -0.26
N VAL A 28 4.76 -6.37 -0.47
CA VAL A 28 3.91 -5.42 0.24
C VAL A 28 2.73 -6.16 0.88
N VAL A 29 2.49 -5.94 2.17
CA VAL A 29 1.33 -6.47 2.89
C VAL A 29 0.44 -5.31 3.28
N VAL A 30 -0.85 -5.39 2.93
CA VAL A 30 -1.84 -4.36 3.24
C VAL A 30 -3.08 -5.01 3.85
N GLY A 31 -3.67 -4.31 4.81
CA GLY A 31 -5.00 -4.66 5.30
C GLY A 31 -6.06 -4.42 4.22
N ALA A 32 -7.07 -5.28 4.18
CA ALA A 32 -8.30 -5.03 3.45
C ALA A 32 -8.95 -3.78 4.08
N SER A 33 -9.23 -2.76 3.29
CA SER A 33 -9.87 -1.58 3.83
C SER A 33 -11.35 -1.90 4.12
N GLU A 34 -11.71 -2.09 5.38
CA GLU A 34 -13.13 -2.01 5.81
C GLU A 34 -13.65 -0.57 5.71
N SER A 35 -12.74 0.40 5.72
CA SER A 35 -13.04 1.83 5.75
C SER A 35 -13.66 2.29 4.43
N ALA A 36 -14.98 2.42 4.46
CA ALA A 36 -15.87 3.12 3.55
C ALA A 36 -15.54 4.62 3.31
N GLY A 37 -14.32 5.09 3.59
CA GLY A 37 -13.96 6.51 3.65
C GLY A 37 -13.84 7.24 2.31
N HIS A 38 -13.49 6.57 1.19
CA HIS A 38 -13.34 7.23 -0.12
C HIS A 38 -13.80 6.35 -1.30
N ARG A 39 -15.08 6.01 -1.34
CA ARG A 39 -15.75 5.22 -2.40
C ARG A 39 -15.58 5.75 -3.85
N ILE A 40 -14.85 6.85 -4.06
CA ILE A 40 -14.66 7.55 -5.34
C ILE A 40 -13.27 7.27 -5.98
N MET A 41 -12.25 6.86 -5.23
CA MET A 41 -10.87 6.68 -5.75
C MET A 41 -10.39 5.22 -5.87
N GLY A 42 -11.23 4.25 -5.47
CA GLY A 42 -10.89 2.83 -5.48
C GLY A 42 -10.02 2.38 -4.29
N SER A 43 -10.11 1.09 -3.95
CA SER A 43 -9.31 0.49 -2.87
C SER A 43 -7.83 0.58 -3.21
N VAL A 44 -7.02 1.07 -2.26
CA VAL A 44 -5.57 1.19 -2.45
C VAL A 44 -4.93 -0.19 -2.58
N ALA A 45 -5.41 -1.18 -1.83
CA ALA A 45 -5.01 -2.57 -1.98
C ALA A 45 -5.28 -3.08 -3.40
N VAL A 46 -6.46 -2.79 -3.94
CA VAL A 46 -6.80 -3.15 -5.33
C VAL A 46 -5.90 -2.42 -6.33
N ARG A 47 -5.60 -1.13 -6.12
CA ARG A 47 -4.67 -0.36 -6.98
C ARG A 47 -3.26 -0.97 -6.97
N LEU A 48 -2.76 -1.36 -5.80
CA LEU A 48 -1.46 -2.04 -5.67
C LEU A 48 -1.43 -3.39 -6.38
N VAL A 49 -2.44 -4.23 -6.17
CA VAL A 49 -2.55 -5.53 -6.86
C VAL A 49 -2.61 -5.36 -8.37
N LYS A 50 -3.43 -4.42 -8.87
CA LYS A 50 -3.57 -4.15 -10.31
C LYS A 50 -2.29 -3.58 -10.94
N ALA A 51 -1.52 -2.80 -10.19
CA ALA A 51 -0.25 -2.26 -10.68
C ALA A 51 0.82 -3.36 -10.87
N GLY A 52 0.71 -4.48 -10.16
CA GLY A 52 1.57 -5.66 -10.38
C GLY A 52 3.07 -5.43 -10.17
N ARG A 53 3.43 -4.37 -9.42
CA ARG A 53 4.83 -3.96 -9.23
C ARG A 53 5.60 -4.85 -8.25
N TRP A 54 4.89 -5.39 -7.27
CA TRP A 54 5.41 -6.28 -6.24
C TRP A 54 4.40 -7.40 -5.97
N PRO A 55 4.84 -8.53 -5.39
CA PRO A 55 3.93 -9.42 -4.67
C PRO A 55 3.15 -8.65 -3.60
N VAL A 56 1.82 -8.67 -3.68
CA VAL A 56 0.93 -8.00 -2.72
C VAL A 56 0.10 -9.04 -1.99
N THR A 57 0.17 -9.05 -0.66
CA THR A 57 -0.75 -9.80 0.20
C THR A 57 -1.79 -8.85 0.76
N VAL A 58 -3.06 -9.13 0.48
CA VAL A 58 -4.18 -8.46 1.13
C VAL A 58 -4.65 -9.35 2.27
N VAL A 59 -4.50 -8.87 3.50
CA VAL A 59 -4.98 -9.57 4.69
C VAL A 59 -6.36 -9.01 5.09
N PRO A 60 -7.36 -9.86 5.37
CA PRO A 60 -8.70 -9.42 5.75
C PRO A 60 -8.71 -8.63 7.06
#